data_AF-A0AAW0L0L4-F1
#
_entry.id   AF-A0AAW0L0L4-F1
#
_cell.length_a   1.000
_cell.length_b   1.000
_cell.length_c   1.000
_cell.angle_alpha   90.00
_cell.angle_beta   90.00
_cell.angle_gamma   90.00
#
_symmetry.space_group_name_H-M   'P 1'
#
loop_
_entity.id
_entity.type
_entity.pdbx_description
1 polymer ?
#
loop_
_entity_poly.entity_id
_entity_poly.type
_entity_poly.pdbx_seq_one_letter_code
_entity_poly.pdbx_strand_id
1 'polypeptide(L)'
;MEDILLYSSLSLLLLLAVAFKFLLQTRTKHKHLPPSPPSLPILGHLHLIKKPLHRTFYHFSQKYGNIFSLQFGSQLVVIVSSPSAVEECFTKNDIVLANRPRSLRGKHLGYNHTAVSIASYGDHWRNLCRISALEIFSTNRLNMFLGIRRDEVKHLLRKLSRNSCQGFAKVELKSMFLELTYNIIMRMVAGKRYYGEDVKGEEEARQFRAIMEERSTSYGDHWRNLRRISALEIFSTNRLNMFLGIRRDEVKHLLRKLSRNSCQGFAKVELKSMFLELTYNIIMRMVAGKRYYGEDVKGEEEARQFRGIMKEIAGVGGVSNPQEFVPLLQWIDHGRLEKRLMKLANKTDDFLQGLIDEKMSKEEKGNTMIDHLLSLQKSQPEYYTDQIIKGLILVLLIAGTGTSAVTIEWAMSNLLNHSQVLKNARVELDNQIGQEKLLNEPDVSKLHYLQNIILETFRLYPAAPLLLPHMSSEDCTIGGYNVPRETMLLVNAWAIHRDPNIWHDATSFKPERFENGESDVNKLMPFGLGRRACPGASLAQRTIGLTLGSLIQCFEWERISEEEVDMVEGNGITMPKAVALEAMCRARPIITKVLSLSEDEF
;
A
#
# COMPACT_ATOMS: atom_id res chain seq x y z
N MET A 1 -64.21 5.39 10.32
CA MET A 1 -63.50 4.14 9.96
C MET A 1 -63.21 4.12 8.46
N GLU A 2 -64.17 4.55 7.64
CA GLU A 2 -64.02 4.70 6.19
C GLU A 2 -62.91 5.69 5.79
N ASP A 3 -62.77 6.84 6.45
CA ASP A 3 -61.70 7.79 6.12
C ASP A 3 -60.30 7.23 6.35
N ILE A 4 -60.09 6.46 7.42
CA ILE A 4 -58.78 5.84 7.73
C ILE A 4 -58.43 4.76 6.67
N LEU A 5 -59.42 3.99 6.24
CA LEU A 5 -59.29 3.02 5.13
C LEU A 5 -58.99 3.73 3.80
N LEU A 6 -59.64 4.86 3.53
CA LEU A 6 -59.40 5.68 2.35
C LEU A 6 -57.97 6.23 2.34
N TYR A 7 -57.52 6.88 3.42
CA TYR A 7 -56.17 7.44 3.52
C TYR A 7 -55.08 6.38 3.48
N SER A 8 -55.28 5.22 4.12
CA SER A 8 -54.32 4.12 4.05
C SER A 8 -54.25 3.49 2.65
N SER A 9 -55.36 3.35 1.95
CA SER A 9 -55.39 2.84 0.57
C SER A 9 -54.75 3.81 -0.44
N LEU A 10 -54.96 5.13 -0.28
CA LEU A 10 -54.29 6.17 -1.06
C LEU A 10 -52.79 6.22 -0.78
N SER A 11 -52.37 6.07 0.48
CA SER A 11 -50.95 6.00 0.84
C SER A 11 -50.27 4.76 0.22
N LEU A 12 -50.93 3.60 0.25
CA LEU A 12 -50.43 2.38 -0.39
C LEU A 12 -50.36 2.51 -1.92
N LEU A 13 -51.38 3.09 -2.55
CA LEU A 13 -51.39 3.37 -4.00
C LEU A 13 -50.28 4.35 -4.40
N LEU A 14 -50.03 5.39 -3.61
CA LEU A 14 -48.94 6.33 -3.83
C LEU A 14 -47.58 5.63 -3.70
N LEU A 15 -47.39 4.79 -2.68
CA LEU A 15 -46.18 4.00 -2.50
C LEU A 15 -45.95 3.01 -3.65
N LEU A 16 -47.01 2.34 -4.11
CA LEU A 16 -46.97 1.44 -5.27
C LEU A 16 -46.69 2.20 -6.56
N ALA A 17 -47.27 3.39 -6.76
CA ALA A 17 -47.02 4.23 -7.93
C ALA A 17 -45.59 4.80 -7.94
N VAL A 18 -45.06 5.20 -6.78
CA VAL A 18 -43.66 5.63 -6.64
C VAL A 18 -42.72 4.45 -6.86
N ALA A 19 -43.00 3.28 -6.29
CA ALA A 19 -42.22 2.07 -6.53
C ALA A 19 -42.27 1.65 -8.01
N PHE A 20 -43.43 1.72 -8.65
CA PHE A 20 -43.64 1.40 -10.06
C PHE A 20 -42.95 2.41 -10.99
N LYS A 21 -43.00 3.71 -10.67
CA LYS A 21 -42.26 4.75 -11.40
C LYS A 21 -40.76 4.55 -11.26
N PHE A 22 -40.26 4.17 -10.08
CA PHE A 22 -38.86 3.84 -9.85
C PHE A 22 -38.43 2.57 -10.63
N LEU A 23 -39.29 1.55 -10.67
CA LEU A 23 -39.13 0.34 -11.50
C LEU A 23 -39.11 0.65 -13.01
N LEU A 24 -39.94 1.58 -13.48
CA LEU A 24 -39.98 2.00 -14.88
C LEU A 24 -38.79 2.89 -15.27
N GLN A 25 -38.39 3.84 -14.41
CA GLN A 25 -37.24 4.71 -14.66
C GLN A 25 -35.92 3.94 -14.69
N THR A 26 -35.79 2.88 -13.89
CA THR A 26 -34.61 2.00 -13.90
C THR A 26 -34.57 1.09 -15.14
N ARG A 27 -35.71 0.62 -15.64
CA ARG A 27 -35.79 -0.21 -16.87
C ARG A 27 -35.59 0.57 -18.18
N THR A 28 -35.90 1.87 -18.22
CA THR A 28 -36.01 2.60 -19.50
C THR A 28 -34.74 3.32 -19.95
N LYS A 29 -33.73 3.52 -19.08
CA LYS A 29 -32.60 4.41 -19.41
C LYS A 29 -31.41 3.76 -20.12
N HIS A 30 -31.19 2.45 -20.02
CA HIS A 30 -29.97 1.84 -20.56
C HIS A 30 -30.27 0.53 -21.30
N LYS A 31 -30.43 0.64 -22.61
CA LYS A 31 -30.48 -0.54 -23.50
C LYS A 31 -29.13 -1.25 -23.42
N HIS A 32 -29.11 -2.58 -23.37
CA HIS A 32 -27.90 -3.42 -23.42
C HIS A 32 -26.94 -3.32 -22.20
N LEU A 33 -27.48 -3.28 -20.98
CA LEU A 33 -26.70 -3.48 -19.75
C LEU A 33 -26.18 -4.92 -19.63
N PRO A 34 -25.10 -5.17 -18.85
CA PRO A 34 -24.66 -6.52 -18.52
C PRO A 34 -25.80 -7.35 -17.87
N PRO A 35 -25.85 -8.67 -18.11
CA PRO A 35 -26.81 -9.57 -17.48
C PRO A 35 -26.90 -9.37 -15.97
N SER A 36 -28.09 -9.55 -15.40
CA SER A 36 -28.33 -9.28 -13.98
C SER A 36 -29.30 -10.31 -13.38
N PRO A 37 -29.10 -10.75 -12.12
CA PRO A 37 -30.12 -11.47 -11.39
C PRO A 37 -31.40 -10.64 -11.17
N PRO A 38 -32.50 -11.26 -10.73
CA PRO A 38 -33.68 -10.53 -10.27
C PRO A 38 -33.36 -9.66 -9.04
N SER A 39 -33.81 -8.41 -9.05
CA SER A 39 -33.57 -7.43 -7.97
C SER A 39 -34.85 -7.15 -7.18
N LEU A 40 -34.70 -6.80 -5.89
CA LEU A 40 -35.81 -6.30 -5.08
C LEU A 40 -35.93 -4.77 -5.21
N PRO A 41 -37.14 -4.19 -5.13
CA PRO A 41 -37.32 -2.74 -5.09
C PRO A 41 -36.51 -2.11 -3.94
N ILE A 42 -35.90 -0.94 -4.20
CA ILE A 42 -35.10 -0.13 -3.25
C ILE A 42 -33.78 -0.80 -2.82
N LEU A 43 -33.81 -2.03 -2.32
CA LEU A 43 -32.64 -2.76 -1.81
C LEU A 43 -31.73 -3.27 -2.94
N GLY A 44 -32.32 -3.55 -4.12
CA GLY A 44 -31.63 -4.17 -5.23
C GLY A 44 -31.20 -5.60 -4.89
N HIS A 45 -29.91 -5.87 -5.01
CA HIS A 45 -29.28 -7.19 -4.86
C HIS A 45 -28.58 -7.39 -3.51
N LEU A 46 -28.62 -6.43 -2.59
CA LEU A 46 -27.90 -6.52 -1.30
C LEU A 46 -28.29 -7.77 -0.50
N HIS A 47 -29.54 -8.25 -0.62
CA HIS A 47 -30.02 -9.48 0.02
C HIS A 47 -29.37 -10.76 -0.49
N LEU A 48 -28.79 -10.75 -1.69
CA LEU A 48 -28.09 -11.90 -2.28
C LEU A 48 -26.60 -11.93 -1.92
N ILE A 49 -26.09 -10.86 -1.31
CA ILE A 49 -24.66 -10.68 -1.07
C ILE A 49 -24.25 -11.41 0.20
N LYS A 50 -23.62 -12.57 0.03
CA LYS A 50 -22.98 -13.34 1.10
C LYS A 50 -21.48 -13.07 1.13
N LYS A 51 -20.87 -13.16 2.31
CA LYS A 51 -19.41 -13.10 2.45
C LYS A 51 -18.81 -14.52 2.37
N PRO A 52 -17.60 -14.67 1.82
CA PRO A 52 -16.79 -13.60 1.21
C PRO A 52 -17.29 -13.20 -0.19
N LEU A 53 -17.19 -11.91 -0.52
CA LEU A 53 -17.85 -11.30 -1.70
C LEU A 53 -17.37 -11.89 -3.03
N HIS A 54 -16.06 -12.13 -3.18
CA HIS A 54 -15.48 -12.66 -4.42
C HIS A 54 -15.99 -14.06 -4.77
N ARG A 55 -16.28 -14.91 -3.77
CA ARG A 55 -16.90 -16.22 -4.00
C ARG A 55 -18.36 -16.10 -4.42
N THR A 56 -19.11 -15.21 -3.79
CA THR A 56 -20.50 -14.92 -4.19
C THR A 56 -20.56 -14.41 -5.63
N PHE A 57 -19.66 -13.50 -6.01
CA PHE A 57 -19.60 -12.98 -7.37
C PHE A 57 -19.10 -14.00 -8.39
N TYR A 58 -18.19 -14.90 -8.00
CA TYR A 58 -17.82 -16.04 -8.84
C TYR A 58 -19.03 -16.96 -9.10
N HIS A 59 -19.85 -17.24 -8.07
CA HIS A 59 -21.06 -18.05 -8.27
C HIS A 59 -22.05 -17.37 -9.22
N PHE A 60 -22.21 -16.05 -9.14
CA PHE A 60 -23.00 -15.31 -10.14
C PHE A 60 -22.39 -15.35 -11.53
N SER A 61 -21.06 -15.28 -11.65
CA SER A 61 -20.41 -15.33 -12.97
C SER A 61 -20.64 -16.67 -13.68
N GLN A 62 -20.78 -17.77 -12.94
CA GLN A 62 -21.13 -19.08 -13.51
C GLN A 62 -22.53 -19.09 -14.16
N LYS A 63 -23.45 -18.23 -13.71
CA LYS A 63 -24.83 -18.18 -14.21
C LYS A 63 -25.08 -17.06 -15.21
N TYR A 64 -24.46 -15.90 -15.00
CA TYR A 64 -24.72 -14.67 -15.76
C TYR A 64 -23.57 -14.30 -16.71
N GLY A 65 -22.48 -15.08 -16.71
CA GLY A 65 -21.27 -14.83 -17.50
C GLY A 65 -20.24 -13.97 -16.76
N ASN A 66 -19.07 -13.81 -17.38
CA ASN A 66 -17.91 -13.13 -16.76
C ASN A 66 -18.07 -11.60 -16.64
N ILE A 67 -19.12 -11.02 -17.21
CA ILE A 67 -19.48 -9.60 -17.06
C ILE A 67 -20.96 -9.55 -16.73
N PHE A 68 -21.29 -9.08 -15.54
CA PHE A 68 -22.67 -8.99 -15.07
C PHE A 68 -22.86 -7.76 -14.18
N SER A 69 -24.10 -7.35 -14.00
CA SER A 69 -24.45 -6.17 -13.21
C SER A 69 -25.26 -6.55 -11.96
N LEU A 70 -25.03 -5.82 -10.89
CA LEU A 70 -25.78 -5.83 -9.64
C LEU A 70 -26.18 -4.40 -9.30
N GLN A 71 -27.08 -4.28 -8.33
CA GLN A 71 -27.70 -3.04 -7.92
C GLN A 71 -27.59 -3.02 -6.40
N PHE A 72 -26.66 -2.24 -5.86
CA PHE A 72 -26.52 -2.07 -4.41
C PHE A 72 -27.34 -0.86 -4.02
N GLY A 73 -28.57 -1.09 -3.56
CA GLY A 73 -29.51 0.00 -3.32
C GLY A 73 -29.69 0.87 -4.57
N SER A 74 -29.25 2.13 -4.54
CA SER A 74 -29.28 3.04 -5.70
C SER A 74 -28.04 2.98 -6.60
N GLN A 75 -26.99 2.26 -6.21
CA GLN A 75 -25.73 2.17 -6.94
C GLN A 75 -25.71 0.99 -7.93
N LEU A 76 -25.57 1.28 -9.22
CA LEU A 76 -25.28 0.26 -10.23
C LEU A 76 -23.83 -0.21 -10.06
N VAL A 77 -23.62 -1.53 -10.05
CA VAL A 77 -22.31 -2.17 -9.91
C VAL A 77 -22.12 -3.15 -11.05
N VAL A 78 -21.03 -3.03 -11.79
CA VAL A 78 -20.60 -4.00 -12.81
C VAL A 78 -19.45 -4.81 -12.26
N ILE A 79 -19.54 -6.13 -12.39
CA ILE A 79 -18.52 -7.07 -11.95
C ILE A 79 -17.90 -7.67 -13.21
N VAL A 80 -16.57 -7.65 -13.26
CA VAL A 80 -15.78 -8.22 -14.36
C VAL A 80 -14.86 -9.31 -13.84
N SER A 81 -14.93 -10.48 -14.47
CA SER A 81 -14.13 -11.67 -14.16
C SER A 81 -13.46 -12.26 -15.41
N SER A 82 -13.23 -11.45 -16.44
CA SER A 82 -12.54 -11.85 -17.68
C SER A 82 -11.28 -11.00 -17.90
N PRO A 83 -10.11 -11.59 -18.22
CA PRO A 83 -8.89 -10.83 -18.53
C PRO A 83 -9.08 -9.81 -19.65
N SER A 84 -9.74 -10.17 -20.75
CA SER A 84 -9.92 -9.28 -21.90
C SER A 84 -10.80 -8.07 -21.56
N ALA A 85 -11.82 -8.28 -20.71
CA ALA A 85 -12.67 -7.20 -20.24
C ALA A 85 -11.92 -6.29 -19.24
N VAL A 86 -11.07 -6.86 -18.38
CA VAL A 86 -10.19 -6.08 -17.49
C VAL A 86 -9.18 -5.26 -18.31
N GLU A 87 -8.60 -5.85 -19.36
CA GLU A 87 -7.71 -5.15 -20.28
C GLU A 87 -8.44 -3.99 -20.94
N GLU A 88 -9.66 -4.19 -21.48
CA GLU A 88 -10.48 -3.10 -22.01
C GLU A 88 -10.73 -1.99 -20.97
N CYS A 89 -11.03 -2.36 -19.72
CA CYS A 89 -11.24 -1.42 -18.62
C CYS A 89 -10.02 -0.52 -18.38
N PHE A 90 -8.82 -1.07 -18.39
CA PHE A 90 -7.60 -0.38 -17.96
C PHE A 90 -6.65 -0.02 -19.11
N THR A 91 -7.11 -0.15 -20.35
CA THR A 91 -6.46 0.40 -21.55
C THR A 91 -7.37 1.45 -22.20
N LYS A 92 -8.44 1.00 -22.88
CA LYS A 92 -9.41 1.84 -23.59
C LYS A 92 -10.17 2.77 -22.64
N ASN A 93 -10.65 2.24 -21.51
CA ASN A 93 -11.47 3.00 -20.57
C ASN A 93 -10.70 3.49 -19.33
N ASP A 94 -9.37 3.44 -19.34
CA ASP A 94 -8.51 3.66 -18.16
C ASP A 94 -8.79 5.00 -17.46
N ILE A 95 -8.99 6.07 -18.22
CA ILE A 95 -9.33 7.40 -17.67
C ILE A 95 -10.77 7.43 -17.16
N VAL A 96 -11.72 6.90 -17.93
CA VAL A 96 -13.15 6.92 -17.58
C VAL A 96 -13.40 6.16 -16.27
N LEU A 97 -12.69 5.05 -16.07
CA LEU A 97 -12.79 4.22 -14.89
C LEU A 97 -11.78 4.61 -13.80
N ALA A 98 -11.03 5.70 -13.95
CA ALA A 98 -10.03 6.09 -12.96
C ALA A 98 -10.64 6.67 -11.68
N ASN A 99 -11.94 6.97 -11.60
CA ASN A 99 -12.54 7.47 -10.36
C ASN A 99 -12.73 6.35 -9.31
N ARG A 100 -12.99 6.75 -8.06
CA ARG A 100 -13.30 5.86 -6.95
C ARG A 100 -14.68 6.22 -6.38
N PRO A 101 -15.46 5.24 -5.91
CA PRO A 101 -16.75 5.53 -5.29
C PRO A 101 -16.58 6.30 -3.98
N ARG A 102 -17.49 7.23 -3.74
CA ARG A 102 -17.55 7.97 -2.47
C ARG A 102 -18.09 7.07 -1.37
N SER A 103 -17.43 7.11 -0.22
CA SER A 103 -17.81 6.38 1.00
C SER A 103 -17.70 7.30 2.22
N LEU A 104 -18.39 6.95 3.31
CA LEU A 104 -18.26 7.65 4.60
C LEU A 104 -16.83 7.55 5.12
N ARG A 105 -16.18 6.40 4.94
CA ARG A 105 -14.76 6.22 5.27
C ARG A 105 -13.90 7.23 4.51
N GLY A 106 -14.11 7.37 3.21
CA GLY A 106 -13.37 8.33 2.38
C GLY A 106 -13.64 9.79 2.74
N LYS A 107 -14.85 10.10 3.21
CA LYS A 107 -15.24 11.44 3.69
C LYS A 107 -14.45 11.82 4.94
N HIS A 108 -14.43 10.95 5.95
CA HIS A 108 -13.88 11.29 7.27
C HIS A 108 -12.40 10.94 7.42
N LEU A 109 -11.98 9.71 7.07
CA LEU A 109 -10.57 9.30 7.18
C LEU A 109 -9.73 9.70 5.96
N GLY A 110 -10.38 9.95 4.83
CA GLY A 110 -9.71 10.32 3.58
C GLY A 110 -9.68 11.82 3.29
N TYR A 111 -9.89 12.66 4.32
CA TYR A 111 -9.87 14.12 4.23
C TYR A 111 -10.81 14.64 3.13
N ASN A 112 -12.09 14.27 3.21
CA ASN A 112 -13.11 14.60 2.20
C ASN A 112 -12.75 14.12 0.78
N HIS A 113 -12.35 12.85 0.68
CA HIS A 113 -11.96 12.20 -0.57
C HIS A 113 -10.75 12.85 -1.28
N THR A 114 -9.85 13.48 -0.54
CA THR A 114 -8.64 14.09 -1.11
C THR A 114 -7.40 13.19 -1.00
N ALA A 115 -7.44 12.10 -0.23
CA ALA A 115 -6.34 11.14 -0.14
C ALA A 115 -6.09 10.38 -1.47
N VAL A 116 -4.83 10.07 -1.78
CA VAL A 116 -4.39 9.52 -3.09
C VAL A 116 -5.09 8.22 -3.50
N SER A 117 -5.50 7.40 -2.53
CA SER A 117 -6.16 6.11 -2.76
C SER A 117 -7.61 6.24 -3.23
N ILE A 118 -8.28 7.36 -2.93
CA ILE A 118 -9.72 7.57 -3.12
C ILE A 118 -10.07 8.84 -3.91
N ALA A 119 -9.12 9.74 -4.11
CA ALA A 119 -9.35 10.97 -4.85
C ALA A 119 -9.77 10.69 -6.30
N SER A 120 -10.79 11.42 -6.76
CA SER A 120 -11.23 11.40 -8.15
C SER A 120 -10.07 11.76 -9.08
N TYR A 121 -10.07 11.15 -10.25
CA TYR A 121 -9.11 11.44 -11.29
C TYR A 121 -9.25 12.91 -11.73
N GLY A 122 -8.13 13.60 -11.82
CA GLY A 122 -8.10 15.05 -12.04
C GLY A 122 -6.71 15.61 -11.78
N ASP A 123 -6.56 16.93 -11.78
CA ASP A 123 -5.27 17.58 -11.50
C ASP A 123 -4.78 17.30 -10.08
N HIS A 124 -5.67 17.34 -9.08
CA HIS A 124 -5.34 17.01 -7.69
C HIS A 124 -4.75 15.61 -7.56
N TRP A 125 -5.44 14.59 -8.05
CA TRP A 125 -4.94 13.21 -7.98
C TRP A 125 -3.64 13.02 -8.77
N ARG A 126 -3.51 13.63 -9.96
CA ARG A 126 -2.26 13.60 -10.73
C ARG A 126 -1.12 14.25 -9.95
N ASN A 127 -1.38 15.36 -9.25
CA ASN A 127 -0.41 15.99 -8.37
C ASN A 127 -0.06 15.11 -7.17
N LEU A 128 -1.03 14.43 -6.53
CA LEU A 128 -0.73 13.47 -5.47
C LEU A 128 0.15 12.32 -5.96
N CYS A 129 -0.16 11.76 -7.15
CA CYS A 129 0.67 10.73 -7.77
C CYS A 129 2.04 11.25 -8.18
N ARG A 130 2.17 12.52 -8.57
CA ARG A 130 3.45 13.18 -8.80
C ARG A 130 4.22 13.37 -7.50
N ILE A 131 3.61 13.89 -6.44
CA ILE A 131 4.24 14.05 -5.12
C ILE A 131 4.76 12.69 -4.67
N SER A 132 3.86 11.71 -4.72
CA SER A 132 4.16 10.31 -4.50
C SER A 132 5.38 9.89 -5.34
N ALA A 133 5.32 10.01 -6.66
CA ALA A 133 6.39 9.58 -7.54
C ALA A 133 7.68 10.42 -7.40
N LEU A 134 7.64 11.69 -7.77
CA LEU A 134 8.80 12.55 -7.96
C LEU A 134 9.44 13.05 -6.67
N GLU A 135 8.71 13.15 -5.57
CA GLU A 135 9.16 14.02 -4.49
C GLU A 135 9.19 13.30 -3.16
N ILE A 136 8.34 12.32 -2.88
CA ILE A 136 8.56 11.52 -1.68
C ILE A 136 9.81 10.65 -1.88
N PHE A 137 10.12 10.21 -3.10
CA PHE A 137 11.25 9.30 -3.36
C PHE A 137 11.81 9.29 -4.81
N SER A 138 12.09 10.45 -5.44
CA SER A 138 12.78 10.42 -6.74
C SER A 138 14.28 10.19 -6.66
N THR A 139 14.75 9.42 -7.64
CA THR A 139 16.11 8.96 -7.88
C THR A 139 17.00 10.00 -8.58
N ASN A 140 16.39 10.95 -9.30
CA ASN A 140 17.13 11.76 -10.28
C ASN A 140 18.04 12.81 -9.62
N ARG A 141 17.65 13.37 -8.46
CA ARG A 141 18.49 14.37 -7.77
C ARG A 141 19.67 13.74 -7.01
N LEU A 142 19.54 12.52 -6.48
CA LEU A 142 20.63 11.91 -5.69
C LEU A 142 21.75 11.36 -6.57
N ASN A 143 21.44 10.78 -7.73
CA ASN A 143 22.45 10.26 -8.65
C ASN A 143 23.13 11.36 -9.47
N MET A 144 22.41 12.40 -9.93
CA MET A 144 23.02 13.53 -10.65
C MET A 144 24.00 14.33 -9.78
N PHE A 145 23.79 14.38 -8.46
CA PHE A 145 24.61 15.19 -7.54
C PHE A 145 25.53 14.36 -6.63
N LEU A 146 25.70 13.07 -6.93
CA LEU A 146 26.66 12.22 -6.21
C LEU A 146 28.10 12.74 -6.36
N GLY A 147 28.45 13.24 -7.57
CA GLY A 147 29.71 13.93 -7.81
C GLY A 147 29.86 15.18 -6.93
N ILE A 148 28.81 16.00 -6.85
CA ILE A 148 28.83 17.24 -6.05
C ILE A 148 29.06 16.95 -4.56
N ARG A 149 28.33 16.00 -3.97
CA ARG A 149 28.53 15.64 -2.55
C ARG A 149 29.91 15.06 -2.29
N ARG A 150 30.39 14.18 -3.18
CA ARG A 150 31.74 13.61 -3.09
C ARG A 150 32.81 14.70 -3.18
N ASP A 151 32.63 15.69 -4.05
CA ASP A 151 33.55 16.81 -4.21
C ASP A 151 33.59 17.74 -3.00
N GLU A 152 32.43 18.08 -2.43
CA GLU A 152 32.36 18.95 -1.24
C GLU A 152 32.91 18.24 0.01
N VAL A 153 32.65 16.95 0.17
CA VAL A 153 33.27 16.14 1.25
C VAL A 153 34.78 16.07 1.07
N LYS A 154 35.28 15.85 -0.16
CA LYS A 154 36.72 15.91 -0.45
C LYS A 154 37.32 17.29 -0.15
N HIS A 155 36.58 18.36 -0.42
CA HIS A 155 37.02 19.72 -0.13
C HIS A 155 37.13 19.96 1.38
N LEU A 156 36.13 19.55 2.17
CA LEU A 156 36.19 19.60 3.64
C LEU A 156 37.38 18.78 4.19
N LEU A 157 37.58 17.55 3.69
CA LEU A 157 38.71 16.70 4.11
C LEU A 157 40.07 17.33 3.79
N ARG A 158 40.20 17.99 2.63
CA ARG A 158 41.42 18.75 2.29
C ARG A 158 41.63 19.95 3.22
N LYS A 159 40.56 20.67 3.58
CA LYS A 159 40.61 21.79 4.52
C LYS A 159 41.06 21.32 5.91
N LEU A 160 40.49 20.22 6.40
CA LEU A 160 40.91 19.58 7.66
C LEU A 160 42.36 19.11 7.61
N SER A 161 42.77 18.43 6.53
CA SER A 161 44.15 17.96 6.34
C SER A 161 45.17 19.10 6.27
N ARG A 162 44.82 20.24 5.63
CA ARG A 162 45.66 21.44 5.64
C ARG A 162 45.76 22.01 7.05
N ASN A 163 44.64 22.10 7.77
CA ASN A 163 44.64 22.66 9.12
C ASN A 163 45.43 21.78 10.10
N SER A 164 45.43 20.45 9.92
CA SER A 164 46.16 19.51 10.77
C SER A 164 47.58 19.18 10.27
N CYS A 165 48.11 19.89 9.27
CA CYS A 165 49.38 19.52 8.63
C CYS A 165 50.63 19.68 9.53
N GLN A 166 50.52 20.48 10.60
CA GLN A 166 51.60 20.71 11.58
C GLN A 166 51.29 20.13 12.96
N GLY A 167 50.25 19.29 13.10
CA GLY A 167 49.84 18.66 14.35
C GLY A 167 48.33 18.79 14.64
N PHE A 168 47.93 18.56 15.89
CA PHE A 168 46.54 18.73 16.31
C PHE A 168 46.12 20.20 16.18
N ALA A 169 45.08 20.44 15.37
CA ALA A 169 44.52 21.76 15.16
C ALA A 169 43.09 21.84 15.72
N LYS A 170 42.81 22.94 16.44
CA LYS A 170 41.45 23.25 16.90
C LYS A 170 40.62 23.66 15.69
N VAL A 171 39.53 22.93 15.44
CA VAL A 171 38.58 23.21 14.36
C VAL A 171 37.19 23.50 14.92
N GLU A 172 36.48 24.42 14.30
CA GLU A 172 35.10 24.76 14.66
C GLU A 172 34.16 24.00 13.71
N LEU A 173 33.63 22.86 14.18
CA LEU A 173 32.89 21.92 13.37
C LEU A 173 31.54 22.47 12.89
N LYS A 174 30.89 23.36 13.66
CA LYS A 174 29.57 23.89 13.32
C LYS A 174 29.63 24.71 12.03
N SER A 175 30.59 25.62 11.92
CA SER A 175 30.83 26.44 10.73
C SER A 175 31.24 25.58 9.54
N MET A 176 32.12 24.61 9.74
CA MET A 176 32.58 23.74 8.65
C MET A 176 31.47 22.84 8.09
N PHE A 177 30.57 22.32 8.94
CA PHE A 177 29.41 21.55 8.48
C PHE A 177 28.32 22.43 7.88
N LEU A 178 28.15 23.65 8.38
CA LEU A 178 27.26 24.63 7.78
C LEU A 178 27.74 24.98 6.35
N GLU A 179 29.03 25.25 6.18
CA GLU A 179 29.67 25.52 4.89
C GLU A 179 29.55 24.33 3.92
N LEU A 180 29.81 23.10 4.39
CA LEU A 180 29.60 21.86 3.62
C LEU A 180 28.15 21.74 3.15
N THR A 181 27.20 21.92 4.07
CA THR A 181 25.78 21.77 3.79
C THR A 181 25.29 22.82 2.82
N TYR A 182 25.68 24.09 3.00
CA TYR A 182 25.35 25.17 2.07
C TYR A 182 25.97 24.95 0.70
N ASN A 183 27.24 24.58 0.59
CA ASN A 183 27.87 24.36 -0.71
C ASN A 183 27.32 23.14 -1.43
N ILE A 184 26.93 22.07 -0.72
CA ILE A 184 26.18 20.95 -1.30
C ILE A 184 24.84 21.46 -1.85
N ILE A 185 24.05 22.17 -1.06
CA ILE A 185 22.73 22.69 -1.47
C ILE A 185 22.88 23.65 -2.66
N MET A 186 23.82 24.58 -2.59
CA MET A 186 24.02 25.62 -3.60
C MET A 186 24.58 25.08 -4.91
N ARG A 187 25.51 24.12 -4.88
CA ARG A 187 25.95 23.43 -6.10
C ARG A 187 24.86 22.56 -6.70
N MET A 188 23.96 22.01 -5.88
CA MET A 188 22.79 21.27 -6.35
C MET A 188 21.69 22.18 -6.94
N VAL A 189 21.52 23.39 -6.43
CA VAL A 189 20.45 24.32 -6.83
C VAL A 189 20.89 25.30 -7.93
N ALA A 190 22.09 25.86 -7.82
CA ALA A 190 22.59 26.94 -8.68
C ALA A 190 23.87 26.57 -9.46
N GLY A 191 24.38 25.34 -9.31
CA GLY A 191 25.54 24.83 -10.06
C GLY A 191 26.90 25.46 -9.67
N LYS A 192 26.95 26.32 -8.65
CA LYS A 192 28.15 27.05 -8.21
C LYS A 192 28.26 27.12 -6.67
N ARG A 193 29.46 27.42 -6.15
CA ARG A 193 29.70 27.67 -4.71
C ARG A 193 29.52 29.15 -4.39
N TYR A 194 28.98 29.45 -3.21
CA TYR A 194 28.75 30.82 -2.75
C TYR A 194 29.39 31.11 -1.37
N TYR A 195 30.06 30.11 -0.78
CA TYR A 195 30.82 30.21 0.48
C TYR A 195 32.19 29.52 0.34
N GLY A 196 33.24 30.10 0.94
CA GLY A 196 34.62 29.56 0.96
C GLY A 196 35.62 30.36 0.10
N GLU A 197 36.90 29.97 0.15
CA GLU A 197 38.04 30.69 -0.48
C GLU A 197 38.03 30.67 -2.03
N ASP A 198 37.23 29.80 -2.65
CA ASP A 198 37.17 29.59 -4.11
C ASP A 198 35.91 30.21 -4.78
N VAL A 199 35.21 31.14 -4.14
CA VAL A 199 34.00 31.77 -4.69
C VAL A 199 34.36 32.81 -5.75
N LYS A 200 33.87 32.65 -6.99
CA LYS A 200 33.96 33.68 -8.04
C LYS A 200 32.72 34.58 -7.99
N GLY A 201 32.91 35.87 -7.73
CA GLY A 201 31.85 36.90 -7.74
C GLY A 201 31.23 37.18 -6.36
N GLU A 202 31.94 37.90 -5.48
CA GLU A 202 31.48 38.21 -4.11
C GLU A 202 30.21 39.07 -4.05
N GLU A 203 30.03 39.99 -5.00
CA GLU A 203 28.88 40.90 -5.07
C GLU A 203 27.57 40.12 -5.32
N GLU A 204 27.60 39.16 -6.26
CA GLU A 204 26.47 38.26 -6.59
C GLU A 204 26.14 37.33 -5.41
N ALA A 205 27.16 36.86 -4.70
CA ALA A 205 26.98 36.04 -3.51
C ALA A 205 26.34 36.82 -2.34
N ARG A 206 26.58 38.14 -2.23
CA ARG A 206 25.88 38.99 -1.25
C ARG A 206 24.45 39.32 -1.69
N GLN A 207 24.23 39.68 -2.95
CA GLN A 207 22.88 39.96 -3.46
C GLN A 207 21.96 38.73 -3.38
N PHE A 208 22.47 37.55 -3.70
CA PHE A 208 21.70 36.31 -3.62
C PHE A 208 21.35 35.92 -2.18
N ARG A 209 22.22 36.21 -1.21
CA ARG A 209 21.93 36.06 0.22
C ARG A 209 20.76 36.93 0.67
N ALA A 210 20.63 38.12 0.10
CA ALA A 210 19.50 39.03 0.37
C ALA A 210 18.21 38.63 -0.37
N ILE A 211 18.31 38.06 -1.58
CA ILE A 211 17.16 37.65 -2.39
C ILE A 211 16.46 36.40 -1.83
N MET A 212 17.18 35.51 -1.14
CA MET A 212 16.59 34.31 -0.51
C MET A 212 15.63 34.60 0.65
N GLU A 213 15.55 35.86 1.11
CA GLU A 213 14.53 36.32 2.08
C GLU A 213 13.25 36.88 1.42
N GLU A 214 13.18 37.02 0.09
CA GLU A 214 12.01 37.60 -0.59
C GLU A 214 11.49 36.80 -1.81
N ARG A 215 10.29 36.22 -1.60
CA ARG A 215 9.22 35.86 -2.56
C ARG A 215 9.31 34.58 -3.41
N SER A 216 8.32 33.72 -3.12
CA SER A 216 7.60 32.81 -4.03
C SER A 216 6.84 33.58 -5.13
N THR A 217 6.80 33.06 -6.37
CA THR A 217 5.55 32.78 -7.14
C THR A 217 5.77 32.24 -8.56
N SER A 218 4.86 31.33 -8.95
CA SER A 218 4.17 31.13 -10.25
C SER A 218 4.94 30.74 -11.53
N TYR A 219 4.62 29.59 -12.15
CA TYR A 219 3.90 29.48 -13.44
C TYR A 219 3.78 28.04 -13.98
N GLY A 220 2.66 27.77 -14.65
CA GLY A 220 2.40 26.56 -15.43
C GLY A 220 2.61 26.79 -16.93
N ASP A 221 3.43 25.92 -17.54
CA ASP A 221 3.41 25.50 -18.97
C ASP A 221 4.52 24.45 -19.24
N HIS A 222 5.50 24.35 -18.32
CA HIS A 222 6.44 23.23 -18.22
C HIS A 222 5.76 21.85 -17.96
N TRP A 223 4.45 21.88 -17.65
CA TRP A 223 3.68 20.75 -17.14
C TRP A 223 3.35 19.68 -18.19
N ARG A 224 3.34 20.04 -19.49
CA ARG A 224 3.06 19.08 -20.57
C ARG A 224 4.25 18.13 -20.85
N ASN A 225 5.48 18.54 -20.54
CA ASN A 225 6.69 17.71 -20.70
C ASN A 225 7.01 16.83 -19.48
N LEU A 226 6.55 17.20 -18.28
CA LEU A 226 6.71 16.38 -17.06
C LEU A 226 5.84 15.11 -17.04
N ARG A 227 4.93 14.97 -18.02
CA ARG A 227 4.10 13.77 -18.22
C ARG A 227 4.92 12.51 -18.51
N ARG A 228 6.17 12.67 -18.97
CA ARG A 228 7.09 11.56 -19.28
C ARG A 228 7.86 11.02 -18.05
N ILE A 229 7.80 11.72 -16.91
CA ILE A 229 8.58 11.38 -15.70
C ILE A 229 7.65 11.04 -14.51
N SER A 230 6.33 11.23 -14.64
CA SER A 230 5.40 11.19 -13.50
C SER A 230 4.78 9.81 -13.17
N ALA A 231 5.36 8.71 -13.65
CA ALA A 231 4.90 7.37 -13.32
C ALA A 231 5.99 6.60 -12.56
N LEU A 232 5.70 6.28 -11.29
CA LEU A 232 6.40 5.30 -10.42
C LEU A 232 7.63 5.74 -9.62
N GLU A 233 7.56 6.62 -8.60
CA GLU A 233 8.72 6.79 -7.69
C GLU A 233 8.45 7.06 -6.17
N ILE A 234 7.31 6.73 -5.51
CA ILE A 234 7.33 6.55 -4.01
C ILE A 234 8.23 5.34 -3.71
N PHE A 235 8.06 4.31 -4.52
CA PHE A 235 8.65 2.99 -4.32
C PHE A 235 9.71 2.73 -5.40
N SER A 236 10.45 3.78 -5.79
CA SER A 236 11.59 3.64 -6.70
C SER A 236 12.63 2.70 -6.10
N THR A 237 13.30 1.91 -6.94
CA THR A 237 14.30 0.92 -6.50
C THR A 237 15.34 1.53 -5.56
N ASN A 238 15.88 2.71 -5.89
CA ASN A 238 16.93 3.34 -5.11
C ASN A 238 16.44 3.88 -3.76
N ARG A 239 15.18 4.26 -3.64
CA ARG A 239 14.64 4.74 -2.36
C ARG A 239 14.15 3.63 -1.47
N LEU A 240 13.64 2.55 -2.06
CA LEU A 240 13.51 1.31 -1.32
C LEU A 240 14.86 0.88 -0.75
N ASN A 241 15.95 1.02 -1.50
CA ASN A 241 17.29 0.73 -1.00
C ASN A 241 17.70 1.63 0.20
N MET A 242 17.24 2.87 0.30
CA MET A 242 17.50 3.73 1.48
C MET A 242 16.89 3.16 2.78
N PHE A 243 15.73 2.51 2.68
CA PHE A 243 15.07 1.85 3.82
C PHE A 243 15.32 0.34 3.89
N LEU A 244 16.25 -0.18 3.10
CA LEU A 244 16.65 -1.58 3.17
C LEU A 244 17.13 -1.93 4.57
N GLY A 245 17.90 -1.05 5.21
CA GLY A 245 18.33 -1.20 6.60
C GLY A 245 17.14 -1.43 7.53
N ILE A 246 16.08 -0.63 7.42
CA ILE A 246 14.87 -0.79 8.24
C ILE A 246 14.22 -2.15 8.04
N ARG A 247 14.00 -2.58 6.78
CA ARG A 247 13.39 -3.89 6.50
C ARG A 247 14.25 -5.04 7.01
N ARG A 248 15.56 -4.97 6.77
CA ARG A 248 16.53 -5.95 7.28
C ARG A 248 16.52 -6.04 8.80
N ASP A 249 16.50 -4.89 9.48
CA ASP A 249 16.49 -4.82 10.94
C ASP A 249 15.20 -5.38 11.54
N GLU A 250 14.04 -5.04 10.98
CA GLU A 250 12.76 -5.56 11.47
C GLU A 250 12.61 -7.06 11.19
N VAL A 251 13.09 -7.55 10.04
CA VAL A 251 13.16 -9.00 9.78
C VAL A 251 14.10 -9.66 10.79
N LYS A 252 15.30 -9.12 11.04
CA LYS A 252 16.19 -9.63 12.10
C LYS A 252 15.53 -9.65 13.47
N HIS A 253 14.75 -8.63 13.81
CA HIS A 253 14.01 -8.58 15.06
C HIS A 253 12.95 -9.69 15.16
N LEU A 254 12.21 -9.96 14.08
CA LEU A 254 11.30 -11.10 13.99
C LEU A 254 12.04 -12.44 14.17
N LEU A 255 13.17 -12.63 13.48
CA LEU A 255 13.97 -13.85 13.62
C LEU A 255 14.47 -14.04 15.06
N ARG A 256 14.91 -12.97 15.74
CA ARG A 256 15.29 -13.00 17.17
C ARG A 256 14.12 -13.43 18.06
N LYS A 257 12.94 -12.87 17.83
CA LYS A 257 11.74 -13.20 18.60
C LYS A 257 11.38 -14.68 18.45
N LEU A 258 11.45 -15.21 17.23
CA LEU A 258 11.22 -16.62 16.95
C LEU A 258 12.31 -17.53 17.53
N SER A 259 13.58 -17.13 17.49
CA SER A 259 14.70 -17.97 17.95
C SER A 259 14.68 -18.20 19.46
N ARG A 260 14.35 -17.18 20.26
CA ARG A 260 14.32 -17.26 21.73
C ARG A 260 13.56 -18.49 22.25
N ASN A 261 12.46 -18.85 21.60
CA ASN A 261 11.61 -19.96 22.01
C ASN A 261 11.92 -21.27 21.27
N SER A 262 12.67 -21.25 20.17
CA SER A 262 12.87 -22.38 19.26
C SER A 262 14.34 -22.87 19.15
N CYS A 263 15.24 -22.34 19.98
CA CYS A 263 16.65 -22.77 20.03
C CYS A 263 16.84 -24.17 20.63
N GLN A 264 15.96 -24.60 21.55
CA GLN A 264 16.08 -25.88 22.25
C GLN A 264 15.23 -27.01 21.64
N GLY A 265 14.44 -26.70 20.60
CA GLY A 265 13.52 -27.65 19.98
C GLY A 265 12.45 -26.94 19.16
N PHE A 266 11.44 -27.70 18.74
CA PHE A 266 10.28 -27.11 18.07
C PHE A 266 9.43 -26.32 19.06
N ALA A 267 9.05 -25.11 18.68
CA ALA A 267 8.16 -24.24 19.43
C ALA A 267 6.94 -23.87 18.58
N LYS A 268 5.77 -23.85 19.22
CA LYS A 268 4.53 -23.40 18.59
C LYS A 268 4.52 -21.86 18.50
N VAL A 269 4.20 -21.33 17.32
CA VAL A 269 4.12 -19.89 17.06
C VAL A 269 2.87 -19.53 16.26
N GLU A 270 2.28 -18.36 16.55
CA GLU A 270 1.17 -17.77 15.81
C GLU A 270 1.73 -16.67 14.90
N LEU A 271 1.60 -16.81 13.58
CA LEU A 271 2.35 -16.01 12.61
C LEU A 271 1.63 -14.73 12.16
N LYS A 272 0.29 -14.66 12.24
CA LYS A 272 -0.51 -13.51 11.80
C LYS A 272 -0.16 -12.25 12.58
N SER A 273 -0.13 -12.33 13.90
CA SER A 273 0.22 -11.19 14.76
C SER A 273 1.66 -10.75 14.48
N MET A 274 2.60 -11.68 14.38
CA MET A 274 4.00 -11.40 14.11
C MET A 274 4.22 -10.69 12.76
N PHE A 275 3.52 -11.11 11.70
CA PHE A 275 3.62 -10.47 10.39
C PHE A 275 2.95 -9.08 10.35
N LEU A 276 1.85 -8.89 11.09
CA LEU A 276 1.26 -7.57 11.27
C LEU A 276 2.20 -6.63 12.03
N GLU A 277 2.80 -7.09 13.13
CA GLU A 277 3.80 -6.33 13.91
C GLU A 277 4.98 -5.91 13.02
N LEU A 278 5.56 -6.88 12.29
CA LEU A 278 6.66 -6.66 11.35
C LEU A 278 6.34 -5.56 10.34
N THR A 279 5.22 -5.71 9.64
CA THR A 279 4.85 -4.81 8.55
C THR A 279 4.48 -3.42 9.07
N TYR A 280 3.82 -3.32 10.23
CA TYR A 280 3.53 -2.02 10.85
C TYR A 280 4.82 -1.30 11.24
N ASN A 281 5.75 -2.00 11.88
CA ASN A 281 7.02 -1.43 12.30
C ASN A 281 7.87 -1.00 11.10
N ILE A 282 7.90 -1.76 10.00
CA ILE A 282 8.57 -1.36 8.75
C ILE A 282 8.01 -0.03 8.27
N ILE A 283 6.69 0.08 8.09
CA ILE A 283 6.09 1.31 7.57
C ILE A 283 6.28 2.47 8.55
N MET A 284 6.07 2.27 9.86
CA MET A 284 6.24 3.32 10.86
C MET A 284 7.68 3.81 10.99
N ARG A 285 8.68 2.93 10.89
CA ARG A 285 10.09 3.33 10.88
C ARG A 285 10.45 4.09 9.60
N MET A 286 9.89 3.70 8.45
CA MET A 286 10.08 4.45 7.21
C MET A 286 9.42 5.84 7.28
N VAL A 287 8.21 5.90 7.85
CA VAL A 287 7.38 7.11 7.90
C VAL A 287 7.87 8.11 8.94
N ALA A 288 8.03 7.66 10.18
CA ALA A 288 8.29 8.51 11.35
C ALA A 288 9.59 8.14 12.08
N GLY A 289 10.23 7.01 11.75
CA GLY A 289 11.41 6.53 12.46
C GLY A 289 11.09 5.86 13.79
N LYS A 290 9.82 5.47 14.02
CA LYS A 290 9.33 4.92 15.29
C LYS A 290 8.89 3.45 15.16
N ARG A 291 8.90 2.75 16.29
CA ARG A 291 8.41 1.38 16.46
C ARG A 291 7.27 1.38 17.48
N TYR A 292 6.16 0.68 17.20
CA TYR A 292 4.99 0.62 18.09
C TYR A 292 4.56 -0.80 18.50
N TYR A 293 5.32 -1.80 18.07
CA TYR A 293 5.16 -3.19 18.50
C TYR A 293 6.52 -3.76 18.92
N GLY A 294 6.50 -4.68 19.88
CA GLY A 294 7.70 -5.33 20.43
C GLY A 294 8.13 -4.80 21.80
N GLU A 295 9.20 -5.38 22.36
CA GLU A 295 9.71 -5.07 23.70
C GLU A 295 10.46 -3.73 23.77
N ASP A 296 11.04 -3.28 22.65
CA ASP A 296 11.87 -2.05 22.57
C ASP A 296 11.05 -0.78 22.26
N VAL A 297 9.74 -0.78 22.53
CA VAL A 297 8.86 0.35 22.20
C VAL A 297 9.10 1.51 23.17
N LYS A 298 9.48 2.66 22.61
CA LYS A 298 9.55 3.93 23.35
C LYS A 298 8.18 4.62 23.25
N GLY A 299 7.65 5.10 24.39
CA GLY A 299 6.34 5.78 24.43
C GLY A 299 5.16 4.82 24.33
N GLU A 300 5.00 3.94 25.32
CA GLU A 300 3.99 2.87 25.31
C GLU A 300 2.54 3.38 25.20
N GLU A 301 2.24 4.57 25.72
CA GLU A 301 0.92 5.19 25.58
C GLU A 301 0.62 5.56 24.11
N GLU A 302 1.56 6.22 23.44
CA GLU A 302 1.47 6.55 22.01
C GLU A 302 1.33 5.28 21.16
N ALA A 303 2.12 4.25 21.47
CA ALA A 303 2.04 2.96 20.80
C ALA A 303 0.68 2.29 21.00
N ARG A 304 0.13 2.32 22.21
CA ARG A 304 -1.22 1.80 22.52
C ARG A 304 -2.29 2.57 21.74
N GLN A 305 -2.17 3.89 21.66
CA GLN A 305 -3.07 4.73 20.87
C GLN A 305 -3.02 4.34 19.39
N PHE A 306 -1.82 4.21 18.81
CA PHE A 306 -1.61 3.76 17.44
C PHE A 306 -2.27 2.40 17.17
N ARG A 307 -1.96 1.38 18.00
CA ARG A 307 -2.54 0.04 17.87
C ARG A 307 -4.07 0.05 17.94
N GLY A 308 -4.63 0.87 18.83
CA GLY A 308 -6.08 1.08 18.95
C GLY A 308 -6.68 1.69 17.68
N ILE A 309 -6.10 2.78 17.17
CA ILE A 309 -6.55 3.44 15.93
C ILE A 309 -6.54 2.44 14.77
N MET A 310 -5.44 1.70 14.59
CA MET A 310 -5.30 0.78 13.46
C MET A 310 -6.28 -0.40 13.54
N LYS A 311 -6.52 -0.92 14.74
CA LYS A 311 -7.55 -1.96 14.96
C LYS A 311 -8.95 -1.44 14.63
N GLU A 312 -9.28 -0.22 15.05
CA GLU A 312 -10.57 0.42 14.73
C GLU A 312 -10.71 0.66 13.21
N ILE A 313 -9.69 1.19 12.54
CA ILE A 313 -9.70 1.41 11.07
C ILE A 313 -9.92 0.10 10.31
N ALA A 314 -9.25 -0.98 10.71
CA ALA A 314 -9.44 -2.31 10.11
C ALA A 314 -10.87 -2.84 10.31
N GLY A 315 -11.50 -2.53 11.45
CA GLY A 315 -12.87 -2.94 11.78
C GLY A 315 -13.97 -2.15 11.05
N VAL A 316 -13.72 -0.91 10.65
CA VAL A 316 -14.70 -0.05 9.96
C VAL A 316 -14.63 -0.21 8.43
N GLY A 317 -14.40 -1.45 7.98
CA GLY A 317 -13.87 -1.81 6.66
C GLY A 317 -14.82 -2.55 5.69
N GLY A 318 -14.89 -2.14 4.41
CA GLY A 318 -15.43 -2.93 3.28
C GLY A 318 -16.72 -2.40 2.59
N VAL A 319 -16.91 -2.76 1.31
CA VAL A 319 -18.06 -2.46 0.41
C VAL A 319 -19.35 -3.19 0.84
N SER A 320 -19.41 -3.66 2.08
CA SER A 320 -20.47 -4.57 2.56
C SER A 320 -21.38 -3.93 3.58
N ASN A 321 -21.34 -2.60 3.72
CA ASN A 321 -22.29 -1.89 4.57
C ASN A 321 -23.49 -1.38 3.73
N PRO A 322 -24.70 -1.93 3.92
CA PRO A 322 -25.90 -1.49 3.23
C PRO A 322 -26.20 0.01 3.38
N GLN A 323 -25.76 0.64 4.47
CA GLN A 323 -25.98 2.07 4.71
C GLN A 323 -25.27 2.97 3.69
N GLU A 324 -24.17 2.51 3.08
CA GLU A 324 -23.50 3.30 2.04
C GLU A 324 -24.31 3.32 0.73
N PHE A 325 -25.24 2.38 0.57
CA PHE A 325 -25.92 2.11 -0.71
C PHE A 325 -27.43 2.40 -0.68
N VAL A 326 -28.04 2.46 0.50
CA VAL A 326 -29.47 2.69 0.68
C VAL A 326 -29.68 4.08 1.31
N PRO A 327 -30.09 5.10 0.54
CA PRO A 327 -30.23 6.48 1.03
C PRO A 327 -31.13 6.65 2.26
N LEU A 328 -32.20 5.85 2.35
CA LEU A 328 -33.11 5.84 3.51
C LEU A 328 -32.41 5.42 4.81
N LEU A 329 -31.39 4.54 4.75
CA LEU A 329 -30.63 4.12 5.93
C LEU A 329 -29.61 5.18 6.36
N GLN A 330 -29.17 6.06 5.45
CA GLN A 330 -28.26 7.17 5.78
C GLN A 330 -28.95 8.20 6.67
N TRP A 331 -30.26 8.42 6.50
CA TRP A 331 -31.03 9.39 7.29
C TRP A 331 -31.19 8.98 8.76
N ILE A 332 -31.04 7.69 9.08
CA ILE A 332 -31.33 7.16 10.42
C ILE A 332 -30.03 6.94 11.23
N ASP A 333 -28.83 7.15 10.64
CA ASP A 333 -27.50 6.76 11.19
C ASP A 333 -27.59 5.49 12.06
N HIS A 334 -28.23 4.46 11.52
CA HIS A 334 -28.60 3.27 12.27
C HIS A 334 -27.30 2.61 12.78
N GLY A 335 -27.08 2.52 14.09
CA GLY A 335 -25.80 2.00 14.63
C GLY A 335 -24.67 3.03 14.78
N ARG A 336 -24.94 4.33 14.57
CA ARG A 336 -24.01 5.46 14.81
C ARG A 336 -22.70 5.36 14.04
N LEU A 337 -22.76 4.88 12.80
CA LEU A 337 -21.56 4.62 12.01
C LEU A 337 -20.85 5.91 11.63
N GLU A 338 -21.59 6.91 11.12
CA GLU A 338 -20.98 8.18 10.73
C GLU A 338 -20.35 8.86 11.95
N LYS A 339 -21.05 8.86 13.10
CA LYS A 339 -20.50 9.38 14.37
C LYS A 339 -19.26 8.63 14.84
N ARG A 340 -19.21 7.29 14.71
CA ARG A 340 -18.02 6.48 15.02
C ARG A 340 -16.86 6.82 14.08
N LEU A 341 -17.12 6.97 12.78
CA LEU A 341 -16.13 7.37 11.78
C LEU A 341 -15.58 8.77 12.02
N MET A 342 -16.43 9.74 12.39
CA MET A 342 -15.99 11.08 12.78
C MET A 342 -15.07 11.04 14.00
N LYS A 343 -15.45 10.31 15.05
CA LYS A 343 -14.61 10.15 16.25
C LYS A 343 -13.26 9.52 15.92
N LEU A 344 -13.27 8.47 15.10
CA LEU A 344 -12.06 7.79 14.65
C LEU A 344 -11.19 8.71 13.77
N ALA A 345 -11.80 9.50 12.89
CA ALA A 345 -11.10 10.46 12.06
C ALA A 345 -10.41 11.55 12.87
N ASN A 346 -11.08 12.14 13.86
CA ASN A 346 -10.46 13.12 14.76
C ASN A 346 -9.28 12.50 15.52
N LYS A 347 -9.47 11.33 16.15
CA LYS A 347 -8.41 10.61 16.86
C LYS A 347 -7.22 10.27 15.95
N THR A 348 -7.48 9.96 14.68
CA THR A 348 -6.44 9.68 13.69
C THR A 348 -5.73 10.96 13.27
N ASP A 349 -6.46 12.05 13.04
CA ASP A 349 -5.89 13.33 12.66
C ASP A 349 -5.00 13.90 13.76
N ASP A 350 -5.45 13.86 15.01
CA ASP A 350 -4.68 14.30 16.18
C ASP A 350 -3.38 13.50 16.30
N PHE A 351 -3.45 12.17 16.12
CA PHE A 351 -2.28 11.31 16.15
C PHE A 351 -1.29 11.63 15.02
N LEU A 352 -1.77 11.79 13.79
CA LEU A 352 -0.92 12.13 12.65
C LEU A 352 -0.31 13.53 12.76
N GLN A 353 -1.06 14.48 13.32
CA GLN A 353 -0.56 15.81 13.63
C GLN A 353 0.57 15.74 14.66
N GLY A 354 0.40 14.95 15.74
CA GLY A 354 1.45 14.75 16.73
C GLY A 354 2.76 14.21 16.14
N LEU A 355 2.68 13.31 15.15
CA LEU A 355 3.86 12.83 14.42
C LEU A 355 4.53 13.93 13.60
N ILE A 356 3.75 14.82 12.98
CA ILE A 356 4.26 15.95 12.21
C ILE A 356 4.92 16.97 13.15
N ASP A 357 4.25 17.33 14.24
CA ASP A 357 4.72 18.32 15.21
C ASP A 357 6.05 17.92 15.85
N GLU A 358 6.20 16.65 16.23
CA GLU A 358 7.47 16.14 16.77
C GLU A 358 8.62 16.24 15.76
N LYS A 359 8.33 16.06 14.47
CA LYS A 359 9.33 16.18 13.41
C LYS A 359 9.68 17.64 13.13
N MET A 360 8.72 18.55 13.26
CA MET A 360 8.98 19.98 13.15
C MET A 360 9.79 20.54 14.33
N SER A 361 9.62 19.97 15.54
CA SER A 361 10.30 20.44 16.74
C SER A 361 11.77 20.00 16.88
N LYS A 362 12.24 19.06 16.05
CA LYS A 362 13.62 18.54 16.10
C LYS A 362 14.54 19.41 15.22
N GLU A 363 15.65 19.88 15.80
CA GLU A 363 16.66 20.68 15.09
C GLU A 363 17.41 19.87 14.00
N GLU A 364 17.65 18.58 14.26
CA GLU A 364 18.24 17.66 13.28
C GLU A 364 17.16 17.05 12.38
N LYS A 365 17.24 17.33 11.08
CA LYS A 365 16.37 16.71 10.07
C LYS A 365 16.72 15.23 9.92
N GLY A 366 15.80 14.35 10.31
CA GLY A 366 15.93 12.91 10.09
C GLY A 366 15.78 12.52 8.61
N ASN A 367 15.93 11.23 8.33
CA ASN A 367 15.78 10.65 6.98
C ASN A 367 14.45 9.90 6.79
N THR A 368 13.38 10.37 7.44
CA THR A 368 12.05 9.72 7.36
C THR A 368 11.18 10.33 6.28
N MET A 369 10.07 9.67 5.91
CA MET A 369 9.12 10.22 4.93
C MET A 369 8.54 11.55 5.39
N ILE A 370 8.21 11.69 6.68
CA ILE A 370 7.69 12.94 7.23
C ILE A 370 8.73 14.05 7.11
N ASP A 371 9.99 13.78 7.49
CA ASP A 371 11.08 14.76 7.37
C ASP A 371 11.20 15.28 5.92
N HIS A 372 11.06 14.38 4.95
CA HIS A 372 11.14 14.75 3.54
C HIS A 372 9.93 15.54 3.06
N LEU A 373 8.72 15.10 3.42
CA LEU A 373 7.46 15.78 3.10
C LEU A 373 7.42 17.20 3.67
N LEU A 374 7.86 17.39 4.92
CA LEU A 374 7.97 18.70 5.55
C LEU A 374 9.03 19.58 4.88
N SER A 375 10.15 18.98 4.43
CA SER A 375 11.14 19.73 3.64
C SER A 375 10.55 20.23 2.32
N LEU A 376 9.69 19.45 1.67
CA LEU A 376 9.03 19.83 0.42
C LEU A 376 7.95 20.88 0.67
N GLN A 377 7.19 20.75 1.76
CA GLN A 377 6.21 21.73 2.20
C GLN A 377 6.82 23.11 2.37
N LYS A 378 8.02 23.24 2.92
CA LYS A 378 8.72 24.55 3.02
C LYS A 378 8.95 25.19 1.65
N SER A 379 9.24 24.39 0.62
CA SER A 379 9.50 24.88 -0.74
C SER A 379 8.26 25.02 -1.63
N GLN A 380 7.20 24.26 -1.34
CA GLN A 380 5.99 24.11 -2.16
C GLN A 380 4.73 23.97 -1.27
N PRO A 381 4.43 24.92 -0.37
CA PRO A 381 3.42 24.75 0.67
C PRO A 381 2.01 24.49 0.13
N GLU A 382 1.68 25.05 -1.03
CA GLU A 382 0.40 24.84 -1.73
C GLU A 382 0.17 23.39 -2.16
N TYR A 383 1.25 22.64 -2.43
CA TYR A 383 1.18 21.26 -2.93
C TYR A 383 1.32 20.21 -1.81
N TYR A 384 1.90 20.58 -0.66
CA TYR A 384 2.15 19.69 0.47
C TYR A 384 1.49 20.21 1.73
N THR A 385 0.18 20.46 1.67
CA THR A 385 -0.58 20.85 2.84
C THR A 385 -0.53 19.76 3.91
N ASP A 386 -0.74 20.11 5.18
CA ASP A 386 -0.77 19.14 6.28
C ASP A 386 -1.77 18.01 6.01
N GLN A 387 -2.93 18.32 5.44
CA GLN A 387 -3.93 17.33 5.07
C GLN A 387 -3.40 16.34 4.01
N ILE A 388 -2.65 16.82 3.02
CA ILE A 388 -2.04 15.95 2.00
C ILE A 388 -0.97 15.06 2.65
N ILE A 389 -0.10 15.62 3.49
CA ILE A 389 0.95 14.87 4.19
C ILE A 389 0.32 13.79 5.08
N LYS A 390 -0.63 14.15 5.95
CA LYS A 390 -1.35 13.22 6.81
C LYS A 390 -2.10 12.16 6.01
N GLY A 391 -2.77 12.54 4.93
CA GLY A 391 -3.44 11.61 4.03
C GLY A 391 -2.50 10.59 3.38
N LEU A 392 -1.30 11.01 2.94
CA LEU A 392 -0.29 10.11 2.38
C LEU A 392 0.26 9.14 3.43
N ILE A 393 0.56 9.63 4.63
CA ILE A 393 1.00 8.80 5.76
C ILE A 393 -0.05 7.73 6.08
N LEU A 394 -1.31 8.14 6.22
CA LEU A 394 -2.40 7.22 6.55
C LEU A 394 -2.59 6.14 5.48
N VAL A 395 -2.52 6.51 4.19
CA VAL A 395 -2.63 5.56 3.08
C VAL A 395 -1.48 4.55 3.11
N LEU A 396 -0.24 4.97 3.37
CA LEU A 396 0.90 4.06 3.49
C LEU A 396 0.70 3.05 4.61
N LEU A 397 0.21 3.51 5.76
CA LEU A 397 0.02 2.65 6.93
C LEU A 397 -1.10 1.62 6.74
N ILE A 398 -2.23 2.03 6.15
CA ILE A 398 -3.37 1.14 5.92
C ILE A 398 -3.07 0.16 4.76
N ALA A 399 -2.59 0.68 3.63
CA ALA A 399 -2.45 -0.10 2.40
C ALA A 399 -1.16 -0.94 2.35
N GLY A 400 -0.09 -0.50 3.03
CA GLY A 400 1.23 -1.16 3.00
C GLY A 400 1.40 -2.28 4.04
N THR A 401 0.57 -2.30 5.09
CA THR A 401 0.73 -3.23 6.21
C THR A 401 -0.05 -4.53 6.00
N GLY A 402 -1.39 -4.48 6.14
CA GLY A 402 -2.22 -5.69 6.24
C GLY A 402 -2.19 -6.55 4.98
N THR A 403 -1.96 -5.95 3.82
CA THR A 403 -1.83 -6.65 2.53
C THR A 403 -0.58 -7.54 2.49
N SER A 404 0.58 -6.99 2.88
CA SER A 404 1.84 -7.72 2.94
C SER A 404 1.79 -8.82 4.01
N ALA A 405 1.27 -8.51 5.20
CA ALA A 405 1.17 -9.47 6.30
C ALA A 405 0.31 -10.70 5.93
N VAL A 406 -0.88 -10.48 5.36
CA VAL A 406 -1.77 -11.56 4.90
C VAL A 406 -1.12 -12.37 3.79
N THR A 407 -0.35 -11.74 2.89
CA THR A 407 0.34 -12.47 1.82
C THR A 407 1.43 -13.40 2.38
N ILE A 408 2.22 -12.94 3.35
CA ILE A 408 3.26 -13.77 4.00
C ILE A 408 2.59 -14.94 4.77
N GLU A 409 1.47 -14.69 5.45
CA GLU A 409 0.69 -15.72 6.14
C GLU A 409 0.17 -16.81 5.18
N TRP A 410 -0.37 -16.42 4.03
CA TRP A 410 -0.78 -17.37 3.00
C TRP A 410 0.40 -18.13 2.40
N ALA A 411 1.52 -17.47 2.12
CA ALA A 411 2.72 -18.14 1.61
C ALA A 411 3.20 -19.24 2.59
N MET A 412 3.33 -18.90 3.87
CA MET A 412 3.71 -19.88 4.90
C MET A 412 2.69 -21.01 5.04
N SER A 413 1.39 -20.71 4.97
CA SER A 413 0.34 -21.75 5.01
C SER A 413 0.47 -22.74 3.85
N ASN A 414 0.70 -22.25 2.62
CA ASN A 414 0.90 -23.11 1.46
C ASN A 414 2.17 -23.94 1.60
N LEU A 415 3.28 -23.35 2.06
CA LEU A 415 4.54 -24.07 2.26
C LEU A 415 4.42 -25.21 3.28
N LEU A 416 3.63 -25.03 4.34
CA LEU A 416 3.38 -26.06 5.36
C LEU A 416 2.52 -27.22 4.83
N ASN A 417 1.58 -26.94 3.93
CA ASN A 417 0.82 -28.00 3.25
C ASN A 417 1.64 -28.67 2.12
N HIS A 418 2.67 -28.01 1.59
CA HIS A 418 3.49 -28.49 0.48
C HIS A 418 4.97 -28.62 0.86
N SER A 419 5.30 -29.61 1.71
CA SER A 419 6.65 -29.76 2.26
C SER A 419 7.76 -29.89 1.21
N GLN A 420 7.45 -30.45 0.02
CA GLN A 420 8.43 -30.56 -1.06
C GLN A 420 8.81 -29.19 -1.64
N VAL A 421 7.84 -28.29 -1.79
CA VAL A 421 8.08 -26.90 -2.24
C VAL A 421 8.95 -26.17 -1.21
N LEU A 422 8.65 -26.32 0.08
CA LEU A 422 9.47 -25.73 1.15
C LEU A 422 10.91 -26.26 1.13
N LYS A 423 11.10 -27.57 0.91
CA LYS A 423 12.43 -28.18 0.75
C LYS A 423 13.17 -27.63 -0.47
N ASN A 424 12.51 -27.51 -1.61
CA ASN A 424 13.11 -26.98 -2.84
C ASN A 424 13.56 -25.51 -2.65
N ALA A 425 12.72 -24.67 -2.04
CA ALA A 425 13.08 -23.27 -1.72
C ALA A 425 14.27 -23.19 -0.75
N ARG A 426 14.35 -24.10 0.21
CA ARG A 426 15.49 -24.19 1.13
C ARG A 426 16.78 -24.59 0.39
N VAL A 427 16.71 -25.56 -0.51
CA VAL A 427 17.86 -25.96 -1.34
C VAL A 427 18.33 -24.79 -2.22
N GLU A 428 17.41 -24.02 -2.81
CA GLU A 428 17.75 -22.81 -3.55
C GLU A 428 18.49 -21.78 -2.68
N LEU A 429 17.97 -21.48 -1.49
CA LEU A 429 18.59 -20.56 -0.53
C LEU A 429 19.99 -21.02 -0.12
N ASP A 430 20.13 -22.30 0.24
CA ASP A 430 21.41 -22.87 0.67
C ASP A 430 22.44 -22.85 -0.49
N ASN A 431 22.02 -23.04 -1.75
CA ASN A 431 22.90 -23.00 -2.91
C ASN A 431 23.30 -21.57 -3.34
N GLN A 432 22.35 -20.62 -3.35
CA GLN A 432 22.58 -19.27 -3.87
C GLN A 432 23.18 -18.31 -2.83
N ILE A 433 22.83 -18.51 -1.56
CA ILE A 433 23.20 -17.61 -0.46
C ILE A 433 24.22 -18.28 0.48
N GLY A 434 24.06 -19.58 0.72
CA GLY A 434 24.83 -20.31 1.71
C GLY A 434 24.24 -20.22 3.13
N GLN A 435 24.95 -20.83 4.08
CA GLN A 435 24.52 -20.96 5.48
C GLN A 435 25.29 -20.05 6.45
N GLU A 436 26.18 -19.20 5.93
CA GLU A 436 27.04 -18.31 6.75
C GLU A 436 26.51 -16.88 6.89
N LYS A 437 25.67 -16.44 5.94
CA LYS A 437 25.17 -15.06 5.86
C LYS A 437 23.65 -15.03 5.75
N LEU A 438 23.03 -14.12 6.49
CA LEU A 438 21.59 -13.88 6.39
C LEU A 438 21.27 -13.32 5.00
N LEU A 439 20.19 -13.82 4.40
CA LEU A 439 19.60 -13.26 3.18
C LEU A 439 19.45 -11.74 3.31
N ASN A 440 19.96 -11.03 2.30
CA ASN A 440 19.72 -9.61 2.15
C ASN A 440 18.79 -9.35 0.96
N GLU A 441 18.13 -8.19 0.95
CA GLU A 441 17.12 -7.89 -0.06
C GLU A 441 17.59 -7.96 -1.53
N PRO A 442 18.81 -7.48 -1.90
CA PRO A 442 19.27 -7.57 -3.29
C PRO A 442 19.45 -9.02 -3.76
N ASP A 443 19.70 -9.94 -2.83
CA ASP A 443 19.90 -11.36 -3.14
C ASP A 443 18.59 -12.07 -3.51
N VAL A 444 17.43 -11.52 -3.13
CA VAL A 444 16.10 -12.07 -3.49
C VAL A 444 15.95 -12.22 -5.01
N SER A 445 16.60 -11.35 -5.78
CA SER A 445 16.60 -11.41 -7.26
C SER A 445 17.19 -12.72 -7.82
N LYS A 446 18.07 -13.39 -7.07
CA LYS A 446 18.73 -14.66 -7.44
C LYS A 446 17.89 -15.89 -7.07
N LEU A 447 16.83 -15.71 -6.28
CA LEU A 447 16.00 -16.77 -5.74
C LEU A 447 14.73 -16.91 -6.59
N HIS A 448 14.88 -17.51 -7.76
CA HIS A 448 13.81 -17.64 -8.76
C HIS A 448 12.66 -18.50 -8.25
N TYR A 449 12.94 -19.61 -7.57
CA TYR A 449 11.92 -20.48 -7.01
C TYR A 449 11.17 -19.81 -5.85
N LEU A 450 11.87 -19.04 -5.00
CA LEU A 450 11.22 -18.18 -4.00
C LEU A 450 10.29 -17.15 -4.65
N GLN A 451 10.71 -16.52 -5.75
CA GLN A 451 9.85 -15.60 -6.50
C GLN A 451 8.62 -16.31 -7.07
N ASN A 452 8.78 -17.52 -7.60
CA ASN A 452 7.68 -18.35 -8.09
C ASN A 452 6.66 -18.69 -6.99
N ILE A 453 7.13 -19.00 -5.78
CA ILE A 453 6.28 -19.21 -4.59
C ILE A 453 5.46 -17.95 -4.30
N ILE A 454 6.08 -16.77 -4.37
CA ILE A 454 5.41 -15.49 -4.11
C ILE A 454 4.38 -15.19 -5.20
N LEU A 455 4.72 -15.41 -6.48
CA LEU A 455 3.80 -15.23 -7.60
C LEU A 455 2.59 -16.18 -7.52
N GLU A 456 2.81 -17.44 -7.18
CA GLU A 456 1.73 -18.42 -6.99
C GLU A 456 0.88 -18.09 -5.76
N THR A 457 1.49 -17.54 -4.71
CA THR A 457 0.74 -16.99 -3.56
C THR A 457 -0.09 -15.79 -3.97
N PHE A 458 0.41 -14.87 -4.79
CA PHE A 458 -0.38 -13.74 -5.30
C PHE A 458 -1.55 -14.18 -6.17
N ARG A 459 -1.37 -15.25 -6.96
CA ARG A 459 -2.41 -15.82 -7.81
C ARG A 459 -3.53 -16.47 -7.00
N LEU A 460 -3.18 -17.40 -6.11
CA LEU A 460 -4.17 -18.09 -5.30
C LEU A 460 -4.71 -17.21 -4.18
N TYR A 461 -3.88 -16.37 -3.58
CA TYR A 461 -4.29 -15.60 -2.41
C TYR A 461 -4.09 -14.09 -2.60
N PRO A 462 -4.76 -13.47 -3.59
CA PRO A 462 -4.65 -12.05 -3.82
C PRO A 462 -5.17 -11.30 -2.59
N ALA A 463 -4.30 -10.46 -1.99
CA ALA A 463 -4.65 -9.73 -0.77
C ALA A 463 -5.92 -8.90 -0.94
N ALA A 464 -6.20 -8.37 -2.13
CA ALA A 464 -7.45 -7.70 -2.50
C ALA A 464 -8.17 -8.50 -3.61
N PRO A 465 -9.04 -9.47 -3.29
CA PRO A 465 -9.60 -10.41 -4.27
C PRO A 465 -10.56 -9.75 -5.28
N LEU A 466 -11.12 -8.59 -4.94
CA LEU A 466 -11.96 -7.76 -5.81
C LEU A 466 -11.25 -6.49 -6.33
N LEU A 467 -9.94 -6.41 -6.12
CA LEU A 467 -9.16 -5.17 -6.23
C LEU A 467 -9.83 -4.02 -5.45
N LEU A 468 -9.47 -2.77 -5.77
CA LEU A 468 -10.19 -1.60 -5.24
C LEU A 468 -11.30 -1.17 -6.21
N PRO A 469 -12.48 -0.77 -5.71
CA PRO A 469 -13.59 -0.36 -6.58
C PRO A 469 -13.25 0.83 -7.47
N HIS A 470 -13.63 0.76 -8.74
CA HIS A 470 -13.56 1.87 -9.69
C HIS A 470 -14.92 2.50 -9.87
N MET A 471 -14.98 3.73 -10.41
CA MET A 471 -16.21 4.44 -10.72
C MET A 471 -16.07 5.07 -12.11
N SER A 472 -17.09 4.91 -12.96
CA SER A 472 -17.11 5.56 -14.27
C SER A 472 -17.42 7.06 -14.15
N SER A 473 -16.60 7.91 -14.79
CA SER A 473 -16.85 9.35 -14.89
C SER A 473 -17.84 9.72 -15.99
N GLU A 474 -17.98 8.85 -16.99
CA GLU A 474 -18.76 9.02 -18.21
C GLU A 474 -19.33 7.66 -18.64
N ASP A 475 -20.27 7.68 -19.59
CA ASP A 475 -20.78 6.45 -20.20
C ASP A 475 -19.66 5.77 -21.01
N CYS A 476 -19.52 4.45 -20.86
CA CYS A 476 -18.56 3.66 -21.62
C CYS A 476 -19.12 2.27 -21.97
N THR A 477 -18.28 1.45 -22.60
CA THR A 477 -18.61 0.05 -22.94
C THR A 477 -17.58 -0.89 -22.33
N ILE A 478 -18.04 -2.05 -21.85
CA ILE A 478 -17.18 -3.12 -21.34
C ILE A 478 -17.69 -4.45 -21.89
N GLY A 479 -16.89 -5.14 -22.68
CA GLY A 479 -17.25 -6.43 -23.28
C GLY A 479 -18.53 -6.37 -24.12
N GLY A 480 -18.73 -5.26 -24.84
CA GLY A 480 -19.91 -5.00 -25.66
C GLY A 480 -21.12 -4.44 -24.92
N TYR A 481 -21.15 -4.48 -23.59
CA TYR A 481 -22.25 -3.94 -22.79
C TYR A 481 -22.10 -2.45 -22.50
N ASN A 482 -23.23 -1.76 -22.38
CA ASN A 482 -23.26 -0.36 -21.96
C ASN A 482 -23.05 -0.24 -20.44
N VAL A 483 -22.17 0.68 -20.05
CA VAL A 483 -21.83 1.00 -18.66
C VAL A 483 -22.04 2.49 -18.47
N PRO A 484 -23.17 2.91 -17.87
CA PRO A 484 -23.46 4.32 -17.65
C PRO A 484 -22.44 4.99 -16.74
N ARG A 485 -22.36 6.32 -16.79
CA ARG A 485 -21.69 7.15 -15.80
C ARG A 485 -22.15 6.80 -14.38
N GLU A 486 -21.25 6.99 -13.41
CA GLU A 486 -21.50 6.71 -11.99
C GLU A 486 -21.79 5.24 -11.69
N THR A 487 -21.33 4.35 -12.57
CA THR A 487 -21.33 2.90 -12.34
C THR A 487 -20.07 2.48 -11.61
N MET A 488 -20.25 1.75 -10.50
CA MET A 488 -19.14 1.14 -9.78
C MET A 488 -18.65 -0.09 -10.53
N LEU A 489 -17.34 -0.21 -10.74
CA LEU A 489 -16.72 -1.39 -11.34
C LEU A 489 -15.92 -2.15 -10.28
N LEU A 490 -16.17 -3.46 -10.18
CA LEU A 490 -15.41 -4.41 -9.37
C LEU A 490 -14.75 -5.45 -10.26
N VAL A 491 -13.48 -5.74 -10.03
CA VAL A 491 -12.73 -6.75 -10.79
C VAL A 491 -12.50 -7.95 -9.89
N ASN A 492 -13.07 -9.10 -10.23
CA ASN A 492 -12.88 -10.32 -9.45
C ASN A 492 -11.56 -11.00 -9.83
N ALA A 493 -10.44 -10.43 -9.38
CA ALA A 493 -9.11 -10.97 -9.60
C ALA A 493 -8.98 -12.40 -9.08
N TRP A 494 -9.63 -12.72 -7.94
CA TRP A 494 -9.65 -14.08 -7.39
C TRP A 494 -10.24 -15.11 -8.35
N ALA A 495 -11.33 -14.76 -9.06
CA ALA A 495 -11.96 -15.63 -10.04
C ALA A 495 -11.08 -15.78 -11.29
N ILE A 496 -10.54 -14.67 -11.80
CA ILE A 496 -9.65 -14.66 -12.98
C ILE A 496 -8.41 -15.54 -12.71
N HIS A 497 -7.84 -15.43 -11.53
CA HIS A 497 -6.66 -16.19 -11.13
C HIS A 497 -6.94 -17.68 -10.90
N ARG A 498 -8.20 -18.10 -10.88
CA ARG A 498 -8.64 -19.49 -10.71
C ARG A 498 -9.42 -20.05 -11.90
N ASP A 499 -9.46 -19.33 -13.02
CA ASP A 499 -10.15 -19.79 -14.21
C ASP A 499 -9.35 -20.94 -14.86
N PRO A 500 -9.91 -22.16 -14.99
CA PRO A 500 -9.22 -23.28 -15.62
C PRO A 500 -8.96 -23.07 -17.12
N ASN A 501 -9.66 -22.12 -17.77
CA ASN A 501 -9.39 -21.77 -19.16
C ASN A 501 -8.14 -20.87 -19.32
N ILE A 502 -7.70 -20.24 -18.22
CA ILE A 502 -6.53 -19.34 -18.20
C ILE A 502 -5.33 -20.04 -17.56
N TRP A 503 -5.59 -20.82 -16.50
CA TRP A 503 -4.58 -21.46 -15.66
C TRP A 503 -4.80 -22.98 -15.64
N HIS A 504 -3.84 -23.74 -16.16
CA HIS A 504 -3.88 -25.20 -16.05
C HIS A 504 -3.83 -25.62 -14.57
N ASP A 505 -4.72 -26.50 -14.10
CA ASP A 505 -4.75 -26.89 -12.67
C ASP A 505 -4.85 -25.65 -11.76
N ALA A 506 -5.86 -24.82 -12.03
CA ALA A 506 -5.98 -23.45 -11.51
C ALA A 506 -6.13 -23.36 -9.99
N THR A 507 -6.53 -24.43 -9.31
CA THR A 507 -6.77 -24.42 -7.86
C THR A 507 -5.59 -24.91 -7.04
N SER A 508 -4.65 -25.61 -7.66
CA SER A 508 -3.49 -26.18 -6.98
C SER A 508 -2.38 -25.15 -6.81
N PHE A 509 -1.66 -25.22 -5.69
CA PHE A 509 -0.49 -24.40 -5.43
C PHE A 509 0.74 -25.02 -6.09
N LYS A 510 1.14 -24.48 -7.25
CA LYS A 510 2.22 -24.99 -8.08
C LYS A 510 3.17 -23.87 -8.51
N PRO A 511 4.19 -23.52 -7.70
CA PRO A 511 5.18 -22.51 -8.06
C PRO A 511 5.88 -22.78 -9.39
N GLU A 512 6.10 -24.04 -9.75
CA GLU A 512 6.77 -24.50 -10.98
C GLU A 512 6.11 -23.94 -12.25
N ARG A 513 4.85 -23.53 -12.16
CA ARG A 513 4.12 -22.85 -13.24
C ARG A 513 4.87 -21.62 -13.77
N PHE A 514 5.57 -20.89 -12.90
CA PHE A 514 6.28 -19.67 -13.26
C PHE A 514 7.73 -19.90 -13.68
N GLU A 515 8.22 -21.14 -13.76
CA GLU A 515 9.61 -21.44 -14.18
C GLU A 515 9.88 -21.08 -15.65
N ASN A 516 8.88 -21.20 -16.52
CA ASN A 516 9.07 -21.08 -17.98
C ASN A 516 8.68 -19.72 -18.60
N GLY A 517 8.61 -18.64 -17.79
CA GLY A 517 8.73 -17.26 -18.30
C GLY A 517 7.52 -16.31 -18.12
N GLU A 518 7.64 -15.14 -18.77
CA GLU A 518 6.82 -13.92 -18.56
C GLU A 518 5.34 -14.05 -18.96
N SER A 519 4.99 -15.01 -19.82
CA SER A 519 3.63 -15.11 -20.39
C SER A 519 2.55 -15.36 -19.34
N ASP A 520 2.86 -16.12 -18.29
CA ASP A 520 1.95 -16.36 -17.17
C ASP A 520 1.99 -15.22 -16.14
N VAL A 521 3.12 -14.53 -16.00
CA VAL A 521 3.24 -13.35 -15.13
C VAL A 521 2.33 -12.22 -15.61
N ASN A 522 2.23 -12.02 -16.92
CA ASN A 522 1.37 -10.99 -17.52
C ASN A 522 -0.13 -11.23 -17.31
N LYS A 523 -0.53 -12.47 -16.94
CA LYS A 523 -1.92 -12.81 -16.58
C LYS A 523 -2.26 -12.44 -15.13
N LEU A 524 -1.26 -12.17 -14.30
CA LEU A 524 -1.44 -11.77 -12.91
C LEU A 524 -1.85 -10.29 -12.80
N MET A 525 -2.72 -10.01 -11.85
CA MET A 525 -3.13 -8.64 -11.50
C MET A 525 -3.29 -8.41 -9.99
N PRO A 526 -2.43 -8.98 -9.11
CA PRO A 526 -2.56 -8.83 -7.65
C PRO A 526 -2.42 -7.37 -7.20
N PHE A 527 -1.83 -6.53 -8.05
CA PHE A 527 -1.63 -5.10 -7.83
C PHE A 527 -2.53 -4.22 -8.72
N GLY A 528 -3.50 -4.80 -9.43
CA GLY A 528 -4.33 -4.10 -10.40
C GLY A 528 -3.56 -3.64 -11.65
N LEU A 529 -4.24 -2.91 -12.53
CA LEU A 529 -3.72 -2.45 -13.83
C LEU A 529 -4.10 -0.97 -14.08
N GLY A 530 -3.48 -0.37 -15.09
CA GLY A 530 -3.77 1.01 -15.52
C GLY A 530 -3.29 2.08 -14.53
N ARG A 531 -3.88 3.27 -14.62
CA ARG A 531 -3.49 4.45 -13.82
C ARG A 531 -3.59 4.27 -12.32
N ARG A 532 -4.42 3.35 -11.87
CA ARG A 532 -4.67 3.10 -10.44
C ARG A 532 -4.02 1.80 -9.95
N ALA A 533 -3.10 1.23 -10.73
CA ALA A 533 -2.25 0.13 -10.29
C ALA A 533 -1.53 0.51 -8.98
N CYS A 534 -1.28 -0.50 -8.14
CA CYS A 534 -0.73 -0.30 -6.81
C CYS A 534 0.66 0.34 -6.89
N PRO A 535 0.87 1.55 -6.33
CA PRO A 535 2.20 2.14 -6.32
C PRO A 535 3.16 1.31 -5.43
N GLY A 536 2.64 0.64 -4.40
CA GLY A 536 3.42 -0.11 -3.40
C GLY A 536 3.88 -1.51 -3.82
N ALA A 537 3.66 -1.92 -5.07
CA ALA A 537 3.98 -3.28 -5.54
C ALA A 537 5.46 -3.66 -5.27
N SER A 538 6.40 -2.77 -5.59
CA SER A 538 7.83 -3.00 -5.38
C SER A 538 8.21 -3.15 -3.91
N LEU A 539 7.63 -2.34 -3.01
CA LEU A 539 7.87 -2.46 -1.57
C LEU A 539 7.31 -3.76 -1.02
N ALA A 540 6.11 -4.13 -1.45
CA ALA A 540 5.46 -5.37 -1.04
C ALA A 540 6.31 -6.57 -1.45
N GLN A 541 6.72 -6.66 -2.71
CA GLN A 541 7.56 -7.76 -3.20
C GLN A 541 8.90 -7.88 -2.45
N ARG A 542 9.58 -6.76 -2.21
CA ARG A 542 10.84 -6.75 -1.44
C ARG A 542 10.65 -7.18 0.01
N THR A 543 9.62 -6.66 0.67
CA THR A 543 9.29 -7.00 2.07
C THR A 543 8.91 -8.48 2.18
N ILE A 544 8.04 -8.96 1.31
CA ILE A 544 7.57 -10.36 1.29
C ILE A 544 8.75 -11.30 0.98
N GLY A 545 9.53 -11.00 -0.06
CA GLY A 545 10.67 -11.84 -0.47
C GLY A 545 11.75 -11.93 0.59
N LEU A 546 12.15 -10.79 1.17
CA LEU A 546 13.12 -10.78 2.27
C LEU A 546 12.60 -11.57 3.48
N THR A 547 11.36 -11.31 3.90
CA THR A 547 10.78 -11.97 5.08
C THR A 547 10.64 -13.47 4.88
N LEU A 548 9.99 -13.89 3.78
CA LEU A 548 9.73 -15.29 3.49
C LEU A 548 11.04 -16.08 3.31
N GLY A 549 11.99 -15.52 2.55
CA GLY A 549 13.29 -16.13 2.35
C GLY A 549 14.07 -16.27 3.66
N SER A 550 14.07 -15.24 4.52
CA SER A 550 14.71 -15.32 5.84
C SER A 550 14.04 -16.35 6.77
N LEU A 551 12.71 -16.47 6.76
CA LEU A 551 12.01 -17.48 7.57
C LEU A 551 12.38 -18.90 7.12
N ILE A 552 12.45 -19.16 5.81
CA ILE A 552 12.84 -20.47 5.25
C ILE A 552 14.33 -20.76 5.54
N GLN A 553 15.18 -19.74 5.42
CA GLN A 553 16.62 -19.87 5.65
C GLN A 553 16.92 -20.17 7.11
N CYS A 554 16.26 -19.49 8.05
CA CYS A 554 16.65 -19.53 9.46
C CYS A 554 15.89 -20.56 10.31
N PHE A 555 14.79 -21.13 9.82
CA PHE A 555 13.96 -22.04 10.60
C PHE A 555 13.54 -23.28 9.81
N GLU A 556 13.42 -24.38 10.55
CA GLU A 556 12.61 -25.53 10.14
C GLU A 556 11.18 -25.30 10.57
N TRP A 557 10.24 -25.68 9.69
CA TRP A 557 8.83 -25.43 9.85
C TRP A 557 8.05 -26.71 9.67
N GLU A 558 7.16 -26.98 10.61
CA GLU A 558 6.24 -28.11 10.60
C GLU A 558 4.83 -27.63 10.98
N ARG A 559 3.84 -28.43 10.61
CA ARG A 559 2.47 -28.24 11.05
C ARG A 559 2.37 -28.54 12.55
N ILE A 560 1.32 -28.04 13.21
CA ILE A 560 1.06 -28.32 14.63
C ILE A 560 0.56 -29.76 14.88
N SER A 561 0.08 -30.43 13.83
CA SER A 561 -0.41 -31.81 13.82
C SER A 561 -0.17 -32.43 12.44
N GLU A 562 -0.55 -33.70 12.26
CA GLU A 562 -0.51 -34.37 10.95
C GLU A 562 -1.53 -33.80 9.96
N GLU A 563 -2.57 -33.13 10.45
CA GLU A 563 -3.59 -32.48 9.64
C GLU A 563 -3.01 -31.34 8.79
N GLU A 564 -3.61 -31.10 7.63
CA GLU A 564 -3.26 -29.95 6.80
C GLU A 564 -3.69 -28.64 7.48
N VAL A 565 -2.90 -27.58 7.27
CA VAL A 565 -3.28 -26.23 7.67
C VAL A 565 -4.60 -25.87 7.00
N ASP A 566 -5.57 -25.41 7.79
CA ASP A 566 -6.86 -24.92 7.28
C ASP A 566 -6.65 -23.74 6.31
N MET A 567 -7.11 -23.90 5.07
CA MET A 567 -7.01 -22.90 4.01
C MET A 567 -8.29 -22.08 3.80
N VAL A 568 -9.23 -22.11 4.75
CA VAL A 568 -10.47 -21.33 4.69
C VAL A 568 -10.18 -19.82 4.79
N GLU A 569 -10.80 -19.06 3.89
CA GLU A 569 -10.71 -17.61 3.81
C GLU A 569 -11.60 -16.95 4.87
N GLY A 570 -11.05 -15.93 5.52
CA GLY A 570 -11.77 -15.06 6.45
C GLY A 570 -12.48 -13.90 5.74
N ASN A 571 -13.23 -13.13 6.52
CA ASN A 571 -13.95 -11.96 6.04
C ASN A 571 -13.13 -10.68 6.28
N GLY A 572 -13.03 -9.80 5.28
CA GLY A 572 -12.31 -8.54 5.43
C GLY A 572 -12.29 -7.67 4.16
N ILE A 573 -11.64 -6.51 4.25
CA ILE A 573 -11.23 -5.73 3.06
C ILE A 573 -10.18 -6.51 2.28
N THR A 574 -9.22 -7.08 3.02
CA THR A 574 -8.28 -8.05 2.48
C THR A 574 -8.90 -9.45 2.50
N MET A 575 -8.21 -10.44 1.95
CA MET A 575 -8.55 -11.86 2.09
C MET A 575 -7.70 -12.53 3.17
N PRO A 576 -7.94 -12.31 4.48
CA PRO A 576 -7.20 -12.98 5.55
C PRO A 576 -7.56 -14.48 5.59
N LYS A 577 -6.80 -15.28 6.36
CA LYS A 577 -7.28 -16.60 6.80
C LYS A 577 -8.41 -16.46 7.82
N ALA A 578 -9.32 -17.44 7.84
CA ALA A 578 -10.38 -17.52 8.85
C ALA A 578 -9.78 -17.81 10.25
N VAL A 579 -8.87 -18.78 10.31
CA VAL A 579 -8.08 -19.10 11.50
C VAL A 579 -6.64 -18.65 11.27
N ALA A 580 -6.07 -17.98 12.27
CA ALA A 580 -4.70 -17.48 12.20
C ALA A 580 -3.71 -18.65 12.11
N LEU A 581 -2.65 -18.51 11.31
CA LEU A 581 -1.69 -19.60 11.12
C LEU A 581 -0.87 -19.87 12.39
N GLU A 582 -1.05 -21.06 12.96
CA GLU A 582 -0.17 -21.64 13.96
C GLU A 582 0.77 -22.66 13.31
N ALA A 583 2.05 -22.64 13.65
CA ALA A 583 3.06 -23.55 13.12
C ALA A 583 4.09 -23.93 14.19
N MET A 584 4.74 -25.08 14.02
CA MET A 584 5.93 -25.44 14.78
C MET A 584 7.16 -24.89 14.07
N CYS A 585 8.02 -24.18 14.80
CA CYS A 585 9.30 -23.71 14.29
C CYS A 585 10.47 -24.18 15.14
N ARG A 586 11.58 -24.54 14.49
CA ARG A 586 12.86 -24.87 15.15
C ARG A 586 13.97 -24.04 14.52
N ALA A 587 14.76 -23.39 15.35
CA ALA A 587 15.89 -22.59 14.91
C ALA A 587 16.93 -23.47 14.17
N ARG A 588 17.37 -23.03 12.97
CA ARG A 588 18.51 -23.64 12.27
C ARG A 588 19.83 -23.04 12.78
N PRO A 589 20.97 -23.76 12.67
CA PRO A 589 22.28 -23.29 13.16
C PRO A 589 22.71 -21.90 12.65
N ILE A 590 22.29 -21.52 11.43
CA ILE A 590 22.56 -20.19 10.87
C ILE A 590 22.07 -19.05 11.78
N ILE A 591 20.98 -19.24 12.53
CA ILE A 591 20.43 -18.16 13.35
C ILE A 591 21.41 -17.76 14.44
N THR A 592 22.11 -18.72 15.06
CA THR A 592 23.10 -18.44 16.11
C THR A 592 24.22 -17.57 15.57
N LYS A 593 24.70 -17.85 14.35
CA LYS A 593 25.73 -17.06 13.66
C LYS A 593 25.24 -15.65 13.32
N VAL A 594 24.02 -15.53 12.81
CA VAL A 594 23.42 -14.25 12.41
C VAL A 594 23.11 -13.37 13.63
N LEU A 595 22.77 -13.98 14.77
CA LEU A 595 22.45 -13.27 16.01
C LEU A 595 23.68 -12.94 16.86
N SER A 596 24.79 -13.67 16.72
CA SER A 596 26.07 -13.35 17.37
C SER A 596 26.83 -12.19 16.68
N LEU A 597 26.56 -11.91 15.41
CA LEU A 597 27.20 -10.86 14.61
C LEU A 597 26.64 -9.44 14.88
N SER A 598 26.24 -9.11 16.10
CA SER A 598 25.82 -7.73 16.42
C SER A 598 26.24 -7.30 17.81
N GLU A 599 27.40 -6.66 17.88
CA GLU A 599 27.58 -5.41 18.65
C GLU A 599 28.70 -4.50 18.07
N ASP A 600 29.71 -5.03 17.35
CA ASP A 600 30.91 -4.21 17.01
C ASP A 600 31.31 -4.06 15.53
N GLU A 601 30.59 -4.61 14.54
CA GLU A 601 30.95 -4.41 13.13
C GLU A 601 29.76 -3.94 12.30
N PHE A 602 29.57 -2.62 12.19
CA PHE A 602 29.21 -1.89 10.97
C PHE A 602 29.23 -0.37 11.18
#